data_AF-A0A800JE61-F1
#
_entry.id   AF-A0A800JE61-F1
#
_cell.length_a   1.000
_cell.length_b   1.000
_cell.length_c   1.000
_cell.angle_alpha   90.00
_cell.angle_beta   90.00
_cell.angle_gamma   90.00
#
_symmetry.space_group_name_H-M   'P 1'
#
loop_
_entity.id
_entity.type
_entity.pdbx_description
1 polymer ?
#
loop_
_entity_poly.entity_id
_entity_poly.type
_entity_poly.pdbx_seq_one_letter_code
_entity_poly.pdbx_strand_id
1 'polypeptide(L)'
;MAIVSHPAPFPPGFKPKWRDILETNVALYRRLPEDLTLVVEEMIPWFVGKVLWEWDKWVGPTPDKEMQKVCVACEACVLIARRSKKDYEHFHTFVFHQMHVTDKDGKNWGGWAEPGGTIRQSWRSTKNGMHDGVDNHNVTLHEFGHMLDYRDSDFDSVPRFENKAARFDYQLFLEEEYADICSAWEKKTGNEVIRKYATTDKAEFFTCATEAFFERSEMLKFMRRELYDWMKRIYQMDPAEWPERISQAELQDERYDQWSDWMRRSTWQSKNEEMISWPDGVDAADYAGWFEQEKGRLEREKRERKEREFAEKMRREKERATKEQREAKERERKEKEESEHKARERYLLNNRTVIVEYPNGTPQLKYKLVDGHREGLMQRWDEEGQLREETELIRGKKHGRVVYYYSNGKKEMEGFFALNLRAGIWLGWHEDGSPSFRTEYREGELHTWEQFGEDGKSRTYGKVKNRFGA
;
A
#
# COMPACT_ATOMS: atom_id res chain seq x y z
N MET A 1 -0.48 26.10 -33.76
CA MET A 1 -0.16 25.33 -35.00
C MET A 1 -1.11 24.15 -35.07
N ALA A 2 -1.44 23.63 -36.26
CA ALA A 2 -2.28 22.43 -36.34
C ALA A 2 -1.47 21.21 -35.89
N ILE A 3 -1.83 20.61 -34.77
CA ILE A 3 -1.30 19.31 -34.35
C ILE A 3 -1.84 18.29 -35.36
N VAL A 4 -0.93 17.54 -35.98
CA VAL A 4 -1.26 16.62 -37.06
C VAL A 4 -2.15 15.50 -36.50
N SER A 5 -3.29 15.26 -37.16
CA SER A 5 -4.18 14.16 -36.80
C SER A 5 -3.41 12.85 -36.75
N HIS A 6 -3.66 12.09 -35.67
CA HIS A 6 -2.87 10.93 -35.25
C HIS A 6 -2.53 9.99 -36.43
N PRO A 7 -1.24 9.71 -36.72
CA PRO A 7 -0.83 8.97 -37.91
C PRO A 7 -1.09 7.45 -37.86
N ALA A 8 -1.66 6.96 -36.76
CA ALA A 8 -2.03 5.56 -36.62
C ALA A 8 -3.18 5.18 -37.59
N PRO A 9 -3.09 4.02 -38.27
CA PRO A 9 -4.13 3.56 -39.20
C PRO A 9 -5.45 3.31 -38.47
N PHE A 10 -6.56 3.69 -39.09
CA PHE A 10 -7.88 3.50 -38.51
C PHE A 10 -8.25 2.01 -38.40
N PRO A 11 -8.77 1.53 -37.25
CA PRO A 11 -9.17 0.14 -37.10
C PRO A 11 -10.39 -0.22 -37.96
N PRO A 12 -10.60 -1.51 -38.30
CA PRO A 12 -11.68 -1.93 -39.19
C PRO A 12 -13.07 -1.47 -38.74
N GLY A 13 -13.76 -0.73 -39.60
CA GLY A 13 -15.11 -0.20 -39.34
C GLY A 13 -15.14 1.15 -38.60
N PHE A 14 -14.01 1.62 -38.06
CA PHE A 14 -13.90 2.97 -37.49
C PHE A 14 -13.76 4.00 -38.62
N LYS A 15 -14.55 5.07 -38.58
CA LYS A 15 -14.57 6.09 -39.64
C LYS A 15 -13.62 7.24 -39.30
N PRO A 16 -12.80 7.76 -40.24
CA PRO A 16 -11.86 8.85 -39.95
C PRO A 16 -12.48 10.05 -39.22
N LYS A 17 -13.66 10.50 -39.69
CA LYS A 17 -14.41 11.62 -39.09
C LYS A 17 -14.88 11.39 -37.64
N TRP A 18 -14.87 10.16 -37.14
CA TRP A 18 -15.20 9.87 -35.74
C TRP A 18 -14.09 10.36 -34.81
N ARG A 19 -12.82 10.31 -35.25
CA ARG A 19 -11.68 10.89 -34.51
C ARG A 19 -11.90 12.40 -34.31
N ASP A 20 -12.23 13.13 -35.37
CA ASP A 20 -12.51 14.57 -35.30
C ASP A 20 -13.68 14.93 -34.36
N ILE A 21 -14.73 14.09 -34.36
CA ILE A 21 -15.88 14.21 -33.46
C ILE A 21 -15.45 14.04 -32.00
N LEU A 22 -14.66 13.01 -31.69
CA LEU A 22 -14.23 12.69 -30.33
C LEU A 22 -13.24 13.73 -29.78
N GLU A 23 -12.23 14.11 -30.58
CA GLU A 23 -11.31 15.21 -30.27
C GLU A 23 -12.06 16.51 -29.94
N THR A 24 -13.16 16.80 -30.66
CA THR A 24 -13.95 18.02 -30.43
C THR A 24 -14.84 17.93 -29.18
N ASN A 25 -15.47 16.78 -28.91
CA ASN A 25 -16.61 16.69 -27.99
C ASN A 25 -16.36 15.88 -26.71
N VAL A 26 -15.29 15.08 -26.61
CA VAL A 26 -15.05 14.16 -25.48
C VAL A 26 -13.69 14.44 -24.84
N ALA A 27 -13.71 15.06 -23.66
CA ALA A 27 -12.54 15.40 -22.87
C ALA A 27 -11.74 14.18 -22.42
N LEU A 28 -12.43 13.10 -22.04
CA LEU A 28 -11.78 11.86 -21.64
C LEU A 28 -10.99 11.23 -22.80
N TYR A 29 -11.52 11.28 -24.03
CA TYR A 29 -10.83 10.78 -25.23
C TYR A 29 -9.51 11.50 -25.47
N ARG A 30 -9.48 12.83 -25.33
CA ARG A 30 -8.27 13.64 -25.47
C ARG A 30 -7.16 13.24 -24.48
N ARG A 31 -7.52 12.72 -23.30
CA ARG A 31 -6.60 12.30 -22.22
C ARG A 31 -6.09 10.85 -22.36
N LEU A 32 -6.60 10.06 -23.32
CA LEU A 32 -6.23 8.64 -23.42
C LEU A 32 -4.77 8.44 -23.85
N PRO A 33 -4.03 7.51 -23.20
CA PRO A 33 -2.79 6.95 -23.73
C PRO A 33 -2.98 6.31 -25.11
N GLU A 34 -1.93 6.30 -25.93
CA GLU A 34 -2.00 5.83 -27.33
C GLU A 34 -2.48 4.38 -27.48
N ASP A 35 -1.97 3.48 -26.63
CA ASP A 35 -2.38 2.08 -26.57
C ASP A 35 -3.86 1.92 -26.19
N LEU A 36 -4.38 2.80 -25.33
CA LEU A 36 -5.78 2.78 -24.90
C LEU A 36 -6.69 3.40 -25.97
N THR A 37 -6.26 4.47 -26.63
CA THR A 37 -6.96 5.10 -27.76
C THR A 37 -7.24 4.09 -28.87
N LEU A 38 -6.23 3.31 -29.28
CA LEU A 38 -6.37 2.29 -30.33
C LEU A 38 -7.40 1.21 -29.96
N VAL A 39 -7.40 0.74 -28.71
CA VAL A 39 -8.37 -0.25 -28.22
C VAL A 39 -9.79 0.33 -28.21
N VAL A 40 -9.96 1.58 -27.76
CA VAL A 40 -11.26 2.26 -27.74
C VAL A 40 -11.79 2.49 -29.17
N GLU A 41 -10.93 2.94 -30.10
CA GLU A 41 -11.30 3.08 -31.52
C GLU A 41 -11.70 1.73 -32.16
N GLU A 42 -11.05 0.61 -31.82
CA GLU A 42 -11.44 -0.72 -32.30
C GLU A 42 -12.79 -1.18 -31.71
N MET A 43 -13.10 -0.78 -30.48
CA MET A 43 -14.33 -1.18 -29.79
C MET A 43 -15.57 -0.37 -30.21
N ILE A 44 -15.43 0.91 -30.56
CA ILE A 44 -16.55 1.79 -30.94
C ILE A 44 -17.42 1.21 -32.08
N PRO A 45 -16.89 0.70 -33.22
CA PRO A 45 -17.71 0.10 -34.27
C PRO A 45 -18.58 -1.07 -33.79
N TRP A 46 -18.02 -1.93 -32.93
CA TRP A 46 -18.76 -3.04 -32.32
C TRP A 46 -19.87 -2.53 -31.40
N PHE A 47 -19.56 -1.55 -30.54
CA PHE A 47 -20.53 -1.01 -29.59
C PHE A 47 -21.69 -0.29 -30.31
N VAL A 48 -21.36 0.55 -31.30
CA VAL A 48 -22.36 1.24 -32.15
C VAL A 48 -23.27 0.26 -32.89
N GLY A 49 -22.75 -0.90 -33.31
CA GLY A 49 -23.52 -1.97 -33.93
C GLY A 49 -24.33 -2.86 -32.97
N LYS A 50 -23.89 -3.00 -31.72
CA LYS A 50 -24.57 -3.79 -30.67
C LYS A 50 -25.85 -3.11 -30.16
N VAL A 51 -25.82 -1.79 -30.02
CA VAL A 51 -26.86 -1.03 -29.30
C VAL A 51 -28.06 -0.72 -30.19
N LEU A 52 -29.26 -0.92 -29.65
CA LEU A 52 -30.49 -0.34 -30.17
C LEU A 52 -30.56 1.13 -29.78
N TRP A 53 -30.48 2.02 -30.77
CA TRP A 53 -30.43 3.46 -30.57
C TRP A 53 -31.78 4.11 -30.85
N GLU A 54 -32.34 4.76 -29.84
CA GLU A 54 -33.62 5.45 -29.91
C GLU A 54 -33.47 6.95 -29.62
N TRP A 55 -34.43 7.74 -30.11
CA TRP A 55 -34.57 9.15 -29.79
C TRP A 55 -36.02 9.40 -29.41
N ASP A 56 -36.23 9.95 -28.22
CA ASP A 56 -37.53 10.48 -27.83
C ASP A 56 -37.86 11.75 -28.65
N LYS A 57 -39.07 12.30 -28.46
CA LYS A 57 -39.59 13.49 -29.15
C LYS A 57 -38.57 14.63 -29.11
N TRP A 58 -38.06 14.96 -30.28
CA TRP A 58 -37.05 15.98 -30.49
C TRP A 58 -37.66 17.22 -31.15
N VAL A 59 -37.37 18.41 -30.62
CA VAL A 59 -37.94 19.69 -31.07
C VAL A 59 -36.83 20.60 -31.57
N GLY A 60 -36.98 21.15 -32.78
CA GLY A 60 -35.99 22.03 -33.40
C GLY A 60 -35.02 21.28 -34.33
N PRO A 61 -33.73 21.66 -34.39
CA PRO A 61 -32.77 21.07 -35.33
C PRO A 61 -32.65 19.56 -35.17
N THR A 62 -32.61 18.83 -36.29
CA THR A 62 -32.42 17.38 -36.33
C THR A 62 -31.21 16.97 -35.50
N PRO A 63 -31.32 15.97 -34.60
CA PRO A 63 -30.17 15.50 -33.84
C PRO A 63 -29.09 14.95 -34.76
N ASP A 64 -27.82 15.30 -34.51
CA ASP A 64 -26.69 14.61 -35.13
C ASP A 64 -26.56 13.22 -34.49
N LYS A 65 -27.30 12.29 -35.06
CA LYS A 65 -27.37 10.89 -34.63
C LYS A 65 -26.04 10.15 -34.74
N GLU A 66 -25.08 10.65 -35.52
CA GLU A 66 -23.78 10.00 -35.66
C GLU A 66 -22.82 10.50 -34.57
N MET A 67 -22.72 11.82 -34.36
CA MET A 67 -21.99 12.40 -33.23
C MET A 67 -22.46 11.81 -31.90
N GLN A 68 -23.77 11.80 -31.67
CA GLN A 68 -24.37 11.31 -30.42
C GLN A 68 -23.99 9.87 -30.08
N LYS A 69 -24.08 8.96 -31.06
CA LYS A 69 -23.67 7.57 -30.90
C LYS A 69 -22.19 7.42 -30.61
N VAL A 70 -21.35 8.14 -31.35
CA VAL A 70 -19.89 8.00 -31.29
C VAL A 70 -19.35 8.50 -29.95
N CYS A 71 -19.82 9.65 -29.46
CA CYS A 71 -19.39 10.17 -28.15
C CYS A 71 -19.80 9.22 -27.01
N VAL A 72 -21.07 8.77 -26.98
CA VAL A 72 -21.56 7.80 -25.98
C VAL A 72 -20.82 6.47 -26.06
N ALA A 73 -20.60 5.95 -27.28
CA ALA A 73 -19.86 4.71 -27.48
C ALA A 73 -18.40 4.81 -27.01
N CYS A 74 -17.76 5.97 -27.14
CA CYS A 74 -16.39 6.18 -26.68
C CYS A 74 -16.27 6.01 -25.18
N GLU A 75 -17.02 6.77 -24.38
CA GLU A 75 -16.91 6.69 -22.92
C GLU A 75 -17.35 5.34 -22.36
N ALA A 76 -18.42 4.73 -22.92
CA ALA A 76 -18.78 3.35 -22.60
C ALA A 76 -17.63 2.37 -22.91
N CYS A 77 -16.98 2.51 -24.07
CA CYS A 77 -15.85 1.64 -24.42
C CYS A 77 -14.63 1.88 -23.52
N VAL A 78 -14.36 3.12 -23.06
CA VAL A 78 -13.27 3.39 -22.11
C VAL A 78 -13.45 2.57 -20.82
N LEU A 79 -14.65 2.56 -20.24
CA LEU A 79 -14.92 1.81 -19.00
C LEU A 79 -14.64 0.30 -19.10
N ILE A 80 -14.64 -0.28 -20.31
CA ILE A 80 -14.38 -1.71 -20.55
C ILE A 80 -13.15 -2.02 -21.43
N ALA A 81 -12.33 -1.02 -21.79
CA ALA A 81 -11.21 -1.22 -22.73
C ALA A 81 -10.08 -2.12 -22.19
N ARG A 82 -9.99 -2.30 -20.86
CA ARG A 82 -9.12 -3.31 -20.21
C ARG A 82 -9.94 -4.40 -19.49
N ARG A 83 -11.24 -4.50 -19.78
CA ARG A 83 -12.17 -5.48 -19.22
C ARG A 83 -12.80 -6.36 -20.31
N SER A 84 -13.85 -7.11 -19.96
CA SER A 84 -14.51 -8.02 -20.90
C SER A 84 -15.72 -7.37 -21.56
N LYS A 85 -15.93 -7.59 -22.86
CA LYS A 85 -17.19 -7.24 -23.54
C LYS A 85 -18.44 -7.87 -22.91
N LYS A 86 -18.26 -8.92 -22.08
CA LYS A 86 -19.32 -9.52 -21.25
C LYS A 86 -19.84 -8.61 -20.12
N ASP A 87 -19.11 -7.56 -19.76
CA ASP A 87 -19.60 -6.59 -18.78
C ASP A 87 -20.87 -5.88 -19.27
N TYR A 88 -20.98 -5.64 -20.58
CA TYR A 88 -22.17 -5.09 -21.23
C TYR A 88 -23.01 -6.15 -21.94
N GLU A 89 -22.99 -7.41 -21.51
CA GLU A 89 -23.78 -8.48 -22.14
C GLU A 89 -25.30 -8.19 -22.06
N HIS A 90 -25.78 -7.79 -20.88
CA HIS A 90 -27.18 -7.45 -20.60
C HIS A 90 -27.61 -6.10 -21.21
N PHE A 91 -26.71 -5.11 -21.28
CA PHE A 91 -27.01 -3.80 -21.85
C PHE A 91 -27.31 -3.89 -23.36
N HIS A 92 -28.42 -3.31 -23.82
CA HIS A 92 -28.86 -3.41 -25.20
C HIS A 92 -29.49 -2.14 -25.81
N THR A 93 -30.13 -1.26 -25.03
CA THR A 93 -30.85 -0.08 -25.57
C THR A 93 -30.34 1.23 -24.98
N PHE A 94 -30.16 2.24 -25.83
CA PHE A 94 -29.86 3.61 -25.42
C PHE A 94 -30.86 4.59 -26.02
N VAL A 95 -31.52 5.38 -25.17
CA VAL A 95 -32.55 6.36 -25.55
C VAL A 95 -32.05 7.78 -25.32
N PHE A 96 -31.93 8.56 -26.40
CA PHE A 96 -31.61 9.98 -26.31
C PHE A 96 -32.88 10.82 -26.07
N HIS A 97 -32.90 11.57 -24.98
CA HIS A 97 -33.84 12.66 -24.74
C HIS A 97 -33.13 14.00 -25.01
N GLN A 98 -33.87 15.03 -25.43
CA GLN A 98 -33.23 16.31 -25.81
C GLN A 98 -32.74 17.14 -24.62
N MET A 99 -33.52 17.19 -23.53
CA MET A 99 -33.35 18.16 -22.44
C MET A 99 -33.27 17.54 -21.04
N HIS A 100 -34.04 16.50 -20.76
CA HIS A 100 -34.10 15.76 -19.50
C HIS A 100 -34.79 14.42 -19.73
N VAL A 101 -34.52 13.46 -18.86
CA VAL A 101 -35.36 12.26 -18.68
C VAL A 101 -36.36 12.59 -17.58
N THR A 102 -37.67 12.42 -17.82
CA THR A 102 -38.71 12.65 -16.81
C THR A 102 -39.18 11.32 -16.24
N ASP A 103 -39.20 11.19 -14.92
CA ASP A 103 -39.73 10.00 -14.23
C ASP A 103 -41.26 10.02 -14.08
N LYS A 104 -41.80 9.00 -13.42
CA LYS A 104 -43.26 8.85 -13.21
C LYS A 104 -43.86 9.92 -12.29
N ASP A 105 -43.04 10.54 -11.45
CA ASP A 105 -43.44 11.57 -10.49
C ASP A 105 -43.24 13.00 -11.06
N GLY A 106 -42.79 13.10 -12.32
CA GLY A 106 -42.59 14.37 -13.02
C GLY A 106 -41.25 15.05 -12.73
N LYS A 107 -40.32 14.37 -12.04
CA LYS A 107 -38.98 14.89 -11.75
C LYS A 107 -38.05 14.64 -12.94
N ASN A 108 -37.18 15.61 -13.18
CA ASN A 108 -36.26 15.63 -14.32
C ASN A 108 -34.84 15.22 -13.90
N TRP A 109 -34.25 14.34 -14.72
CA TRP A 109 -32.95 13.72 -14.50
C TRP A 109 -32.02 13.92 -15.71
N GLY A 110 -30.71 13.88 -15.47
CA GLY A 110 -29.69 13.95 -16.52
C GLY A 110 -29.54 12.63 -17.27
N GLY A 111 -29.61 11.52 -16.54
CA GLY A 111 -29.62 10.16 -17.05
C GLY A 111 -30.47 9.24 -16.17
N TRP A 112 -30.68 8.02 -16.64
CA TRP A 112 -31.34 6.94 -15.90
C TRP A 112 -30.92 5.58 -16.48
N ALA A 113 -30.25 4.77 -15.65
CA ALA A 113 -29.96 3.37 -15.90
C ALA A 113 -31.10 2.46 -15.42
N GLU A 114 -31.52 1.50 -16.26
CA GLU A 114 -32.49 0.47 -15.90
C GLU A 114 -31.78 -0.91 -15.80
N PRO A 115 -31.96 -1.69 -14.71
CA PRO A 115 -31.41 -3.04 -14.58
C PRO A 115 -31.77 -4.01 -15.73
N GLY A 116 -32.83 -3.71 -16.47
CA GLY A 116 -33.20 -4.42 -17.70
C GLY A 116 -32.25 -4.19 -18.89
N GLY A 117 -31.15 -3.43 -18.76
CA GLY A 117 -30.19 -3.19 -19.83
C GLY A 117 -30.52 -2.01 -20.75
N THR A 118 -31.30 -1.05 -20.25
CA THR A 118 -31.65 0.19 -20.97
C THR A 118 -31.07 1.41 -20.26
N ILE A 119 -30.46 2.33 -21.01
CA ILE A 119 -30.06 3.65 -20.51
C ILE A 119 -30.89 4.73 -21.23
N ARG A 120 -31.35 5.73 -20.48
CA ARG A 120 -31.97 6.96 -21.00
C ARG A 120 -31.10 8.13 -20.60
N GLN A 121 -30.76 9.04 -21.52
CA GLN A 121 -29.96 10.22 -21.18
C GLN A 121 -30.43 11.49 -21.90
N SER A 122 -30.32 12.61 -21.18
CA SER A 122 -30.41 13.95 -21.75
C SER A 122 -29.16 14.28 -22.54
N TRP A 123 -29.31 14.48 -23.85
CA TRP A 123 -28.21 14.91 -24.70
C TRP A 123 -27.59 16.25 -24.25
N ARG A 124 -28.39 17.14 -23.64
CA ARG A 124 -27.87 18.37 -23.04
C ARG A 124 -26.89 18.07 -21.90
N SER A 125 -27.22 17.14 -21.01
CA SER A 125 -26.36 16.79 -19.87
C SER A 125 -25.16 15.94 -20.32
N THR A 126 -25.39 14.91 -21.15
CA THR A 126 -24.35 14.08 -21.79
C THR A 126 -23.30 14.95 -22.48
N LYS A 127 -23.72 15.87 -23.36
CA LYS A 127 -22.78 16.73 -24.10
C LYS A 127 -21.97 17.63 -23.16
N ASN A 128 -22.57 18.15 -22.09
CA ASN A 128 -21.86 19.03 -21.16
C ASN A 128 -20.80 18.26 -20.36
N GLY A 129 -21.14 17.11 -19.75
CA GLY A 129 -20.20 16.30 -18.98
C GLY A 129 -19.03 15.79 -19.83
N MET A 130 -19.33 15.27 -21.03
CA MET A 130 -18.30 14.87 -22.00
C MET A 130 -17.36 16.01 -22.40
N HIS A 131 -17.82 17.26 -22.40
CA HIS A 131 -17.05 18.39 -22.93
C HIS A 131 -16.06 18.96 -21.92
N ASP A 132 -16.43 18.99 -20.64
CA ASP A 132 -15.66 19.58 -19.54
C ASP A 132 -14.52 18.65 -19.07
N GLY A 133 -14.85 17.46 -18.54
CA GLY A 133 -13.88 16.44 -18.13
C GLY A 133 -13.07 16.74 -16.87
N VAL A 134 -13.38 17.82 -16.14
CA VAL A 134 -12.74 18.19 -14.85
C VAL A 134 -13.74 18.64 -13.77
N ASP A 135 -15.00 18.91 -14.12
CA ASP A 135 -16.07 19.29 -13.19
C ASP A 135 -16.52 18.15 -12.24
N ASN A 136 -16.12 16.90 -12.53
CA ASN A 136 -16.49 15.69 -11.80
C ASN A 136 -17.98 15.33 -11.97
N HIS A 137 -18.56 15.64 -13.12
CA HIS A 137 -19.97 15.40 -13.42
C HIS A 137 -20.21 14.84 -14.83
N ASN A 138 -19.98 13.53 -14.98
CA ASN A 138 -20.14 12.85 -16.25
C ASN A 138 -21.27 11.82 -16.19
N VAL A 139 -22.45 12.25 -16.68
CA VAL A 139 -23.66 11.41 -16.75
C VAL A 139 -23.42 10.12 -17.54
N THR A 140 -22.59 10.13 -18.59
CA THR A 140 -22.37 8.93 -19.39
C THR A 140 -21.48 7.93 -18.68
N LEU A 141 -20.37 8.36 -18.07
CA LEU A 141 -19.59 7.48 -17.18
C LEU A 141 -20.42 6.95 -16.00
N HIS A 142 -21.31 7.78 -15.45
CA HIS A 142 -22.20 7.43 -14.34
C HIS A 142 -23.18 6.29 -14.71
N GLU A 143 -24.03 6.46 -15.73
CA GLU A 143 -25.01 5.41 -16.10
C GLU A 143 -24.35 4.13 -16.64
N PHE A 144 -23.18 4.23 -17.29
CA PHE A 144 -22.44 3.04 -17.71
C PHE A 144 -21.66 2.38 -16.56
N GLY A 145 -21.36 3.10 -15.48
CA GLY A 145 -20.92 2.54 -14.20
C GLY A 145 -22.02 1.68 -13.58
N HIS A 146 -23.27 2.14 -13.59
CA HIS A 146 -24.43 1.34 -13.18
C HIS A 146 -24.53 0.03 -13.98
N MET A 147 -24.31 0.06 -15.30
CA MET A 147 -24.26 -1.20 -16.09
C MET A 147 -23.14 -2.17 -15.65
N LEU A 148 -22.03 -1.69 -15.10
CA LEU A 148 -20.99 -2.60 -14.58
C LEU A 148 -21.38 -3.24 -13.24
N ASP A 149 -22.16 -2.54 -12.42
CA ASP A 149 -22.71 -3.01 -11.15
C ASP A 149 -23.87 -4.00 -11.38
N TYR A 150 -24.80 -3.65 -12.28
CA TYR A 150 -26.01 -4.42 -12.62
C TYR A 150 -25.74 -5.81 -13.24
N ARG A 151 -24.47 -6.15 -13.46
CA ARG A 151 -24.06 -7.44 -14.02
C ARG A 151 -24.32 -8.62 -13.07
N ASP A 152 -24.26 -8.38 -11.76
CA ASP A 152 -24.61 -9.35 -10.73
C ASP A 152 -25.85 -8.82 -9.94
N SER A 153 -26.60 -9.70 -9.28
CA SER A 153 -28.02 -9.46 -8.93
C SER A 153 -28.32 -8.46 -7.79
N ASP A 154 -27.29 -7.92 -7.14
CA ASP A 154 -27.40 -7.41 -5.77
C ASP A 154 -27.42 -5.87 -5.67
N PHE A 155 -27.08 -5.16 -6.76
CA PHE A 155 -27.15 -3.68 -6.90
C PHE A 155 -26.49 -2.91 -5.73
N ASP A 156 -25.37 -3.42 -5.23
CA ASP A 156 -24.74 -3.00 -3.97
C ASP A 156 -23.50 -2.08 -4.15
N SER A 157 -23.28 -1.51 -5.35
CA SER A 157 -22.05 -0.76 -5.71
C SER A 157 -20.79 -1.64 -5.70
N VAL A 158 -20.95 -2.94 -5.94
CA VAL A 158 -19.93 -4.00 -5.96
C VAL A 158 -19.85 -4.58 -7.37
N PRO A 159 -19.06 -3.96 -8.27
CA PRO A 159 -18.88 -4.46 -9.62
C PRO A 159 -18.26 -5.86 -9.60
N ARG A 160 -18.54 -6.65 -10.63
CA ARG A 160 -18.13 -8.05 -10.67
C ARG A 160 -16.62 -8.27 -10.59
N PHE A 161 -16.20 -9.09 -9.62
CA PHE A 161 -14.85 -9.63 -9.46
C PHE A 161 -14.79 -11.12 -9.83
N GLU A 162 -13.67 -11.58 -10.42
CA GLU A 162 -13.48 -13.00 -10.76
C GLU A 162 -13.23 -13.88 -9.52
N ASN A 163 -12.64 -13.30 -8.46
CA ASN A 163 -12.33 -13.99 -7.21
C ASN A 163 -13.29 -13.53 -6.09
N LYS A 164 -13.92 -14.49 -5.41
CA LYS A 164 -14.79 -14.26 -4.26
C LYS A 164 -14.09 -13.51 -3.11
N ALA A 165 -12.80 -13.77 -2.88
CA ALA A 165 -12.03 -13.05 -1.86
C ALA A 165 -11.94 -11.56 -2.19
N ALA A 166 -11.60 -11.21 -3.44
CA ALA A 166 -11.53 -9.81 -3.87
C ALA A 166 -12.88 -9.09 -3.80
N ARG A 167 -14.01 -9.77 -4.07
CA ARG A 167 -15.36 -9.22 -3.83
C ARG A 167 -15.58 -8.91 -2.36
N PHE A 168 -15.23 -9.84 -1.47
CA PHE A 168 -15.41 -9.69 -0.02
C PHE A 168 -14.53 -8.58 0.56
N ASP A 169 -13.26 -8.51 0.15
CA ASP A 169 -12.32 -7.45 0.55
C ASP A 169 -12.86 -6.07 0.12
N TYR A 170 -13.35 -5.94 -1.12
CA TYR A 170 -13.96 -4.70 -1.61
C TYR A 170 -15.28 -4.37 -0.89
N GLN A 171 -16.11 -5.37 -0.56
CA GLN A 171 -17.35 -5.17 0.19
C GLN A 171 -17.08 -4.60 1.60
N LEU A 172 -16.08 -5.11 2.32
CA LEU A 172 -15.66 -4.56 3.62
C LEU A 172 -15.17 -3.12 3.50
N PHE A 173 -14.27 -2.87 2.54
CA PHE A 173 -13.77 -1.53 2.23
C PHE A 173 -14.93 -0.55 1.91
N LEU A 174 -15.89 -0.98 1.09
CA LEU A 174 -17.03 -0.15 0.66
C LEU A 174 -17.93 0.25 1.84
N GLU A 175 -18.16 -0.61 2.84
CA GLU A 175 -18.93 -0.22 4.03
C GLU A 175 -18.25 0.91 4.83
N GLU A 176 -16.94 0.80 5.04
CA GLU A 176 -16.17 1.78 5.81
C GLU A 176 -16.01 3.10 5.05
N GLU A 177 -15.67 3.05 3.77
CA GLU A 177 -15.42 4.21 2.92
C GLU A 177 -16.72 4.99 2.63
N TYR A 178 -17.84 4.30 2.40
CA TYR A 178 -19.15 4.94 2.22
C TYR A 178 -19.57 5.72 3.48
N ALA A 179 -19.38 5.13 4.66
CA ALA A 179 -19.71 5.76 5.93
C ALA A 179 -18.86 7.02 6.19
N ASP A 180 -17.55 6.96 5.89
CA ASP A 180 -16.69 8.15 6.03
C ASP A 180 -17.05 9.25 5.02
N ILE A 181 -17.35 8.92 3.77
CA ILE A 181 -17.74 9.92 2.75
C ILE A 181 -19.08 10.60 3.09
N CYS A 182 -20.05 9.85 3.61
CA CYS A 182 -21.28 10.43 4.18
C CYS A 182 -20.93 11.44 5.28
N SER A 183 -20.09 11.04 6.23
CA SER A 183 -19.69 11.89 7.35
C SER A 183 -18.85 13.10 6.93
N ALA A 184 -18.02 12.98 5.90
CA ALA A 184 -17.21 14.05 5.32
C ALA A 184 -18.08 15.16 4.72
N TRP A 185 -19.17 14.78 4.03
CA TRP A 185 -20.16 15.71 3.47
C TRP A 185 -21.06 16.36 4.52
N GLU A 186 -21.45 15.64 5.57
CA GLU A 186 -22.18 16.21 6.72
C GLU A 186 -21.34 17.27 7.44
N LYS A 187 -20.07 16.95 7.71
CA LYS A 187 -19.13 17.80 8.46
C LYS A 187 -18.50 18.91 7.62
N LYS A 188 -18.68 18.89 6.28
CA LYS A 188 -18.06 19.83 5.31
C LYS A 188 -16.55 19.93 5.49
N THR A 189 -15.89 18.78 5.42
CA THR A 189 -14.47 18.63 5.78
C THR A 189 -13.49 19.21 4.77
N GLY A 190 -13.90 19.55 3.54
CA GLY A 190 -12.98 19.92 2.45
C GLY A 190 -12.50 18.72 1.64
N ASN A 191 -13.02 17.51 1.92
CA ASN A 191 -12.61 16.24 1.30
C ASN A 191 -13.58 15.77 0.19
N GLU A 192 -14.28 16.70 -0.46
CA GLU A 192 -15.38 16.45 -1.40
C GLU A 192 -14.93 16.00 -2.82
N VAL A 193 -13.95 15.08 -2.91
CA VAL A 193 -13.48 14.54 -4.21
C VAL A 193 -14.53 13.67 -4.91
N ILE A 194 -15.46 13.08 -4.18
CA ILE A 194 -16.66 12.43 -4.73
C ILE A 194 -17.87 13.35 -4.52
N ARG A 195 -18.70 13.51 -5.55
CA ARG A 195 -19.93 14.32 -5.49
C ARG A 195 -20.83 13.90 -4.33
N LYS A 196 -21.52 14.87 -3.71
CA LYS A 196 -22.51 14.63 -2.63
C LYS A 196 -23.61 13.65 -3.02
N TYR A 197 -23.89 13.53 -4.31
CA TYR A 197 -24.87 12.58 -4.83
C TYR A 197 -24.54 11.12 -4.44
N ALA A 198 -23.25 10.78 -4.26
CA ALA A 198 -22.83 9.50 -3.72
C ALA A 198 -23.37 9.18 -2.31
N THR A 199 -23.87 10.17 -1.56
CA THR A 199 -24.42 9.97 -0.21
C THR A 199 -25.95 9.88 -0.18
N THR A 200 -26.63 9.86 -1.34
CA THR A 200 -28.11 9.73 -1.38
C THR A 200 -28.57 8.29 -1.38
N ASP A 201 -27.82 7.41 -2.02
CA ASP A 201 -27.99 5.96 -1.99
C ASP A 201 -26.60 5.32 -2.15
N LYS A 202 -26.40 4.15 -1.54
CA LYS A 202 -25.15 3.39 -1.66
C LYS A 202 -24.90 2.92 -3.08
N ALA A 203 -25.96 2.63 -3.86
CA ALA A 203 -25.83 2.29 -5.27
C ALA A 203 -25.14 3.39 -6.11
N GLU A 204 -25.27 4.66 -5.71
CA GLU A 204 -24.68 5.82 -6.39
C GLU A 204 -23.19 6.05 -6.04
N PHE A 205 -22.63 5.26 -5.12
CA PHE A 205 -21.25 5.41 -4.69
C PHE A 205 -20.26 5.06 -5.81
N PHE A 206 -20.37 3.85 -6.36
CA PHE A 206 -19.42 3.34 -7.36
C PHE A 206 -19.45 4.18 -8.65
N THR A 207 -20.61 4.69 -9.04
CA THR A 207 -20.78 5.54 -10.23
C THR A 207 -20.20 6.93 -10.02
N CYS A 208 -20.43 7.56 -8.86
CA CYS A 208 -19.77 8.83 -8.51
C CYS A 208 -18.25 8.67 -8.29
N ALA A 209 -17.80 7.53 -7.77
CA ALA A 209 -16.38 7.20 -7.69
C ALA A 209 -15.77 7.01 -9.10
N THR A 210 -16.53 6.46 -10.04
CA THR A 210 -16.11 6.27 -11.44
C THR A 210 -15.89 7.62 -12.14
N GLU A 211 -16.81 8.57 -11.98
CA GLU A 211 -16.62 9.96 -12.44
C GLU A 211 -15.31 10.54 -11.87
N ALA A 212 -15.12 10.46 -10.55
CA ALA A 212 -13.93 10.98 -9.88
C ALA A 212 -12.63 10.29 -10.31
N PHE A 213 -12.67 8.99 -10.62
CA PHE A 213 -11.52 8.21 -11.03
C PHE A 213 -11.00 8.59 -12.43
N PHE A 214 -11.88 8.93 -13.37
CA PHE A 214 -11.49 9.34 -14.72
C PHE A 214 -11.27 10.85 -14.85
N GLU A 215 -12.07 11.68 -14.18
CA GLU A 215 -12.00 13.13 -14.33
C GLU A 215 -11.01 13.76 -13.34
N ARG A 216 -11.03 13.34 -12.06
CA ARG A 216 -10.22 13.88 -10.96
C ARG A 216 -9.26 12.86 -10.33
N SER A 217 -8.70 12.00 -11.18
CA SER A 217 -7.81 10.88 -10.83
C SER A 217 -6.74 11.23 -9.78
N GLU A 218 -5.97 12.29 -9.98
CA GLU A 218 -4.91 12.74 -9.06
C GLU A 218 -5.46 13.15 -7.68
N MET A 219 -6.57 13.90 -7.66
CA MET A 219 -7.23 14.33 -6.42
C MET A 219 -7.79 13.12 -5.67
N LEU A 220 -8.35 12.13 -6.39
CA LEU A 220 -8.85 10.90 -5.79
C LEU A 220 -7.70 10.09 -5.18
N LYS A 221 -6.57 9.97 -5.89
CA LYS A 221 -5.33 9.31 -5.43
C LYS A 221 -4.70 9.99 -4.22
N PHE A 222 -4.79 11.32 -4.13
CA PHE A 222 -4.27 12.11 -3.02
C PHE A 222 -5.17 12.04 -1.78
N MET A 223 -6.48 12.29 -1.95
CA MET A 223 -7.44 12.40 -0.85
C MET A 223 -7.97 11.05 -0.36
N ARG A 224 -8.06 10.05 -1.24
CA ARG A 224 -8.78 8.77 -1.06
C ARG A 224 -7.99 7.60 -1.69
N ARG A 225 -6.73 7.43 -1.27
CA ARG A 225 -5.78 6.48 -1.88
C ARG A 225 -6.32 5.06 -2.03
N GLU A 226 -6.92 4.50 -0.98
CA GLU A 226 -7.39 3.11 -1.02
C GLU A 226 -8.54 2.92 -2.02
N LEU A 227 -9.47 3.88 -2.09
CA LEU A 227 -10.47 3.92 -3.15
C LEU A 227 -9.84 4.01 -4.54
N TYR A 228 -8.84 4.87 -4.72
CA TYR A 228 -8.13 4.98 -5.99
C TYR A 228 -7.49 3.66 -6.42
N ASP A 229 -6.84 2.95 -5.49
CA ASP A 229 -6.20 1.66 -5.76
C ASP A 229 -7.24 0.57 -6.08
N TRP A 230 -8.42 0.58 -5.45
CA TRP A 230 -9.55 -0.27 -5.83
C TRP A 230 -10.10 0.05 -7.22
N MET A 231 -10.30 1.32 -7.56
CA MET A 231 -10.78 1.74 -8.88
C MET A 231 -9.77 1.39 -9.98
N LYS A 232 -8.48 1.57 -9.72
CA LYS A 232 -7.37 1.09 -10.56
C LYS A 232 -7.41 -0.43 -10.77
N ARG A 233 -7.74 -1.22 -9.74
CA ARG A 233 -7.91 -2.67 -9.84
C ARG A 233 -9.16 -3.07 -10.65
N ILE A 234 -10.26 -2.34 -10.52
CA ILE A 234 -11.53 -2.58 -11.21
C ILE A 234 -11.42 -2.26 -12.71
N TYR A 235 -10.83 -1.11 -13.06
CA TYR A 235 -10.69 -0.66 -14.45
C TYR A 235 -9.42 -1.15 -15.14
N GLN A 236 -8.42 -1.62 -14.38
CA GLN A 236 -7.09 -2.02 -14.88
C GLN A 236 -6.39 -0.87 -15.62
N MET A 237 -6.52 0.35 -15.08
CA MET A 237 -5.99 1.61 -15.63
C MET A 237 -5.47 2.49 -14.50
N ASP A 238 -4.61 3.45 -14.81
CA ASP A 238 -4.11 4.45 -13.84
C ASP A 238 -4.24 5.87 -14.42
N PRO A 239 -5.44 6.48 -14.41
CA PRO A 239 -5.67 7.79 -15.04
C PRO A 239 -4.98 8.98 -14.36
N ALA A 240 -4.31 8.77 -13.23
CA ALA A 240 -3.41 9.73 -12.59
C ALA A 240 -1.95 9.61 -13.07
N GLU A 241 -1.63 8.62 -13.91
CA GLU A 241 -0.33 8.43 -14.57
C GLU A 241 -0.45 8.56 -16.10
N TRP A 242 -1.63 8.93 -16.62
CA TRP A 242 -1.81 9.19 -18.05
C TRP A 242 -1.04 10.46 -18.44
N PRO A 243 -0.24 10.44 -19.52
CA PRO A 243 0.56 11.59 -19.93
C PRO A 243 -0.34 12.75 -20.36
N GLU A 244 0.13 13.99 -20.18
CA GLU A 244 -0.57 15.17 -20.66
C GLU A 244 -0.74 15.15 -22.19
N ARG A 245 -1.94 14.81 -22.64
CA ARG A 245 -2.48 15.18 -23.95
C ARG A 245 -3.54 16.24 -23.73
N ILE A 246 -3.26 17.46 -24.17
CA ILE A 246 -4.19 18.58 -24.01
C ILE A 246 -4.23 19.39 -25.29
N SER A 247 -5.42 19.48 -25.91
CA SER A 247 -5.84 20.71 -26.59
C SER A 247 -7.31 20.70 -27.00
N GLN A 248 -8.12 21.52 -26.32
CA GLN A 248 -9.14 22.30 -27.02
C GLN A 248 -8.67 23.76 -27.06
N ALA A 249 -7.61 23.99 -27.86
CA ALA A 249 -6.64 25.08 -27.68
C ALA A 249 -6.03 25.09 -26.26
N GLU A 250 -5.49 23.94 -25.84
CA GLU A 250 -4.94 23.66 -24.48
C GLU A 250 -6.00 23.72 -23.35
N LEU A 251 -7.25 23.35 -23.70
CA LEU A 251 -8.50 23.64 -22.93
C LEU A 251 -8.81 25.15 -22.81
N GLN A 252 -7.96 25.95 -23.47
CA GLN A 252 -7.69 27.37 -23.32
C GLN A 252 -7.05 27.66 -21.97
N ASP A 253 -5.72 27.77 -21.94
CA ASP A 253 -4.89 28.63 -21.06
C ASP A 253 -5.11 28.54 -19.52
N GLU A 254 -5.60 27.40 -19.01
CA GLU A 254 -6.17 27.15 -17.66
C GLU A 254 -7.69 27.44 -17.47
N ARG A 255 -8.23 28.65 -17.23
CA ARG A 255 -7.81 30.00 -17.65
C ARG A 255 -7.32 30.86 -16.49
N TYR A 256 -6.01 31.16 -16.45
CA TYR A 256 -5.32 32.00 -15.47
C TYR A 256 -5.72 31.78 -13.99
N ASP A 257 -4.95 30.95 -13.31
CA ASP A 257 -4.81 30.79 -11.85
C ASP A 257 -6.04 30.24 -11.09
N GLN A 258 -6.12 28.91 -11.00
CA GLN A 258 -7.03 28.23 -10.05
C GLN A 258 -6.31 27.32 -9.02
N TRP A 259 -5.18 27.79 -8.50
CA TRP A 259 -4.79 27.43 -7.12
C TRP A 259 -5.21 28.53 -6.13
N SER A 260 -5.34 29.79 -6.57
CA SER A 260 -5.64 30.92 -5.67
C SER A 260 -7.13 31.20 -5.40
N ASP A 261 -8.04 30.85 -6.32
CA ASP A 261 -9.49 31.14 -6.19
C ASP A 261 -10.28 30.03 -5.45
N TRP A 262 -9.77 28.80 -5.38
CA TRP A 262 -10.43 27.69 -4.68
C TRP A 262 -10.54 27.95 -3.16
N MET A 263 -9.51 28.52 -2.53
CA MET A 263 -9.59 28.98 -1.13
C MET A 263 -10.60 30.12 -0.90
N ARG A 264 -11.11 30.77 -1.95
CA ARG A 264 -11.99 31.95 -1.85
C ARG A 264 -13.46 31.68 -2.17
N ARG A 265 -13.80 30.54 -2.77
CA ARG A 265 -15.19 30.21 -3.18
C ARG A 265 -15.84 29.06 -2.43
N SER A 266 -15.62 28.98 -1.12
CA SER A 266 -16.50 28.25 -0.19
C SER A 266 -17.79 29.04 0.15
N THR A 267 -18.40 29.69 -0.86
CA THR A 267 -19.50 30.66 -0.71
C THR A 267 -20.62 30.43 -1.73
N TRP A 268 -21.26 29.25 -1.65
CA TRP A 268 -22.62 29.09 -2.17
C TRP A 268 -23.61 28.87 -1.03
N GLN A 269 -24.43 29.89 -0.78
CA GLN A 269 -25.52 29.86 0.19
C GLN A 269 -26.77 29.28 -0.48
N SER A 270 -27.32 28.20 0.05
CA SER A 270 -28.75 27.89 -0.09
C SER A 270 -29.42 27.99 1.27
N LYS A 271 -30.32 28.97 1.39
CA LYS A 271 -31.06 29.38 2.58
C LYS A 271 -31.56 28.21 3.46
N ASN A 272 -31.09 28.20 4.71
CA ASN A 272 -31.96 28.03 5.86
C ASN A 272 -31.81 29.32 6.70
N GLU A 273 -32.52 30.38 6.30
CA GLU A 273 -32.81 31.48 7.23
C GLU A 273 -34.04 31.05 8.01
N GLU A 274 -33.84 30.65 9.28
CA GLU A 274 -34.92 30.63 10.26
C GLU A 274 -35.52 32.03 10.31
N MET A 275 -36.81 32.15 9.99
CA MET A 275 -37.48 33.42 9.85
C MET A 275 -37.58 34.09 11.23
N ILE A 276 -36.83 35.16 11.45
CA ILE A 276 -36.89 35.95 12.69
C ILE A 276 -38.29 36.57 12.76
N SER A 277 -39.03 36.25 13.82
CA SER A 277 -40.35 36.82 14.06
C SER A 277 -40.28 38.33 14.24
N TRP A 278 -41.26 39.05 13.69
CA TRP A 278 -41.35 40.50 13.77
C TRP A 278 -41.34 40.94 15.25
N PRO A 279 -40.42 41.82 15.69
CA PRO A 279 -40.28 42.18 17.11
C PRO A 279 -41.37 43.15 17.56
N ASP A 280 -41.84 42.98 18.80
CA ASP A 280 -42.83 43.88 19.40
C ASP A 280 -42.32 45.32 19.48
N GLY A 281 -43.10 46.26 18.93
CA GLY A 281 -42.84 47.70 19.02
C GLY A 281 -41.97 48.31 17.91
N VAL A 282 -41.63 47.57 16.85
CA VAL A 282 -40.96 48.12 15.65
C VAL A 282 -41.96 48.28 14.52
N ASP A 283 -42.13 49.51 14.01
CA ASP A 283 -43.04 49.80 12.90
C ASP A 283 -42.49 49.25 11.56
N ALA A 284 -43.39 49.01 10.60
CA ALA A 284 -43.05 48.41 9.30
C ALA A 284 -42.07 49.27 8.48
N ALA A 285 -42.08 50.59 8.66
CA ALA A 285 -41.14 51.51 8.02
C ALA A 285 -39.70 51.36 8.54
N ASP A 286 -39.54 51.05 9.83
CA ASP A 286 -38.24 50.97 10.51
C ASP A 286 -37.68 49.53 10.58
N TYR A 287 -38.53 48.52 10.31
CA TYR A 287 -38.16 47.11 10.35
C TYR A 287 -36.92 46.76 9.51
N ALA A 288 -36.75 47.38 8.33
CA ALA A 288 -35.59 47.12 7.48
C ALA A 288 -34.27 47.53 8.19
N GLY A 289 -34.23 48.72 8.80
CA GLY A 289 -33.05 49.20 9.53
C GLY A 289 -32.77 48.41 10.80
N TRP A 290 -33.82 47.96 11.51
CA TRP A 290 -33.69 47.07 12.66
C TRP A 290 -33.16 45.68 12.26
N PHE A 291 -33.73 45.08 11.21
CA PHE A 291 -33.36 43.76 10.72
C PHE A 291 -31.90 43.71 10.26
N GLU A 292 -31.41 44.75 9.58
CA GLU A 292 -30.01 44.86 9.15
C GLU A 292 -29.04 44.86 10.37
N GLN A 293 -29.37 45.60 11.43
CA GLN A 293 -28.57 45.66 12.66
C GLN A 293 -28.61 44.35 13.46
N GLU A 294 -29.79 43.77 13.64
CA GLU A 294 -29.96 42.55 14.43
C GLU A 294 -29.39 41.32 13.71
N LYS A 295 -29.50 41.26 12.37
CA LYS A 295 -28.81 40.28 11.54
C LYS A 295 -27.29 40.40 11.71
N GLY A 296 -26.75 41.62 11.63
CA GLY A 296 -25.32 41.87 11.87
C GLY A 296 -24.83 41.48 13.28
N ARG A 297 -25.68 41.62 14.30
CA ARG A 297 -25.40 41.17 15.67
C ARG A 297 -25.38 39.65 15.79
N LEU A 298 -26.42 38.98 15.30
CA LEU A 298 -26.55 37.52 15.33
C LEU A 298 -25.49 36.82 14.46
N GLU A 299 -25.08 37.40 13.33
CA GLU A 299 -23.98 36.89 12.52
C GLU A 299 -22.64 36.99 13.24
N ARG A 300 -22.39 38.08 13.98
CA ARG A 300 -21.19 38.24 14.82
C ARG A 300 -21.16 37.22 15.95
N GLU A 301 -22.24 37.07 16.70
CA GLU A 301 -22.34 36.08 17.79
C GLU A 301 -22.20 34.64 17.28
N LYS A 302 -22.83 34.29 16.14
CA LYS A 302 -22.68 32.99 15.49
C LYS A 302 -21.24 32.74 15.00
N ARG A 303 -20.55 33.77 14.53
CA ARG A 303 -19.14 33.70 14.12
C ARG A 303 -18.22 33.49 15.31
N GLU A 304 -18.34 34.29 16.37
CA GLU A 304 -17.53 34.15 17.58
C GLU A 304 -17.74 32.79 18.25
N ARG A 305 -18.97 32.25 18.26
CA ARG A 305 -19.24 30.91 18.80
C ARG A 305 -18.51 29.83 17.99
N LYS A 306 -18.58 29.89 16.65
CA LYS A 306 -17.85 28.96 15.77
C LYS A 306 -16.33 29.10 15.91
N GLU A 307 -15.79 30.30 16.05
CA GLU A 307 -14.36 30.52 16.27
C GLU A 307 -13.90 29.92 17.61
N ARG A 308 -14.71 30.03 18.69
CA ARG A 308 -14.42 29.39 19.98
C ARG A 308 -14.52 27.86 19.92
N GLU A 309 -15.58 27.33 19.32
CA GLU A 309 -15.78 25.87 19.11
C GLU A 309 -14.63 25.27 18.28
N PHE A 310 -14.21 25.96 17.21
CA PHE A 310 -13.08 25.57 16.37
C PHE A 310 -11.74 25.65 17.13
N ALA A 311 -11.48 26.74 17.86
CA ALA A 311 -10.27 26.87 18.65
C ALA A 311 -10.16 25.79 19.75
N GLU A 312 -11.28 25.44 20.41
CA GLU A 312 -11.29 24.35 21.37
C GLU A 312 -11.07 22.98 20.70
N LYS A 313 -11.69 22.73 19.54
CA LYS A 313 -11.47 21.50 18.75
C LYS A 313 -9.99 21.37 18.36
N MET A 314 -9.40 22.42 17.79
CA MET A 314 -7.98 22.44 17.42
C MET A 314 -7.06 22.27 18.63
N ARG A 315 -7.43 22.79 19.81
CA ARG A 315 -6.69 22.53 21.06
C ARG A 315 -6.75 21.06 21.44
N ARG A 316 -7.94 20.45 21.44
CA ARG A 316 -8.14 19.02 21.75
C ARG A 316 -7.42 18.10 20.75
N GLU A 317 -7.41 18.44 19.45
CA GLU A 317 -6.66 17.69 18.43
C GLU A 317 -5.14 17.85 18.62
N LYS A 318 -4.65 19.05 18.92
CA LYS A 318 -3.23 19.28 19.24
C LYS A 318 -2.80 18.56 20.52
N GLU A 319 -3.65 18.51 21.54
CA GLU A 319 -3.43 17.73 22.77
C GLU A 319 -3.37 16.22 22.48
N ARG A 320 -4.29 15.69 21.65
CA ARG A 320 -4.27 14.28 21.19
C ARG A 320 -3.01 13.96 20.40
N ALA A 321 -2.68 14.73 19.37
CA ALA A 321 -1.47 14.53 18.57
C ALA A 321 -0.19 14.62 19.43
N THR A 322 -0.15 15.51 20.42
CA THR A 322 0.98 15.59 21.37
C THR A 322 1.05 14.37 22.28
N LYS A 323 -0.10 13.82 22.70
CA LYS A 323 -0.19 12.59 23.50
C LYS A 323 0.25 11.37 22.68
N GLU A 324 -0.24 11.23 21.46
CA GLU A 324 0.14 10.17 20.51
C GLU A 324 1.64 10.23 20.18
N GLN A 325 2.21 11.41 19.93
CA GLN A 325 3.66 11.56 19.74
C GLN A 325 4.49 11.17 20.98
N ARG A 326 3.97 11.41 22.19
CA ARG A 326 4.63 10.96 23.44
C ARG A 326 4.54 9.45 23.60
N GLU A 327 3.36 8.86 23.37
CA GLU A 327 3.15 7.42 23.44
C GLU A 327 3.96 6.66 22.37
N ALA A 328 4.05 7.19 21.15
CA ALA A 328 4.88 6.64 20.08
C ALA A 328 6.37 6.66 20.46
N LYS A 329 6.89 7.79 20.97
CA LYS A 329 8.27 7.89 21.46
C LYS A 329 8.54 6.98 22.66
N GLU A 330 7.55 6.75 23.52
CA GLU A 330 7.70 5.82 24.64
C GLU A 330 7.71 4.35 24.18
N ARG A 331 6.90 3.99 23.17
CA ARG A 331 6.94 2.66 22.53
C ARG A 331 8.28 2.43 21.83
N GLU A 332 8.73 3.36 21.00
CA GLU A 332 10.04 3.31 20.34
C GLU A 332 11.18 3.17 21.36
N ARG A 333 11.13 3.91 22.48
CA ARG A 333 12.11 3.78 23.56
C ARG A 333 12.06 2.39 24.22
N LYS A 334 10.87 1.85 24.49
CA LYS A 334 10.70 0.50 25.08
C LYS A 334 11.15 -0.60 24.14
N GLU A 335 10.82 -0.52 22.85
CA GLU A 335 11.27 -1.47 21.82
C GLU A 335 12.80 -1.43 21.67
N LYS A 336 13.40 -0.23 21.74
CA LYS A 336 14.86 -0.07 21.75
C LYS A 336 15.49 -0.62 23.02
N GLU A 337 14.95 -0.33 24.20
CA GLU A 337 15.38 -0.89 25.49
C GLU A 337 15.31 -2.43 25.49
N GLU A 338 14.23 -3.02 24.94
CA GLU A 338 14.05 -4.47 24.82
C GLU A 338 14.99 -5.09 23.77
N SER A 339 15.23 -4.42 22.66
CA SER A 339 16.21 -4.81 21.63
C SER A 339 17.64 -4.80 22.19
N GLU A 340 18.01 -3.75 22.92
CA GLU A 340 19.29 -3.63 23.62
C GLU A 340 19.42 -4.68 24.73
N HIS A 341 18.34 -4.99 25.46
CA HIS A 341 18.31 -6.09 26.44
C HIS A 341 18.57 -7.44 25.77
N LYS A 342 17.82 -7.79 24.72
CA LYS A 342 17.99 -9.04 23.96
C LYS A 342 19.38 -9.15 23.34
N ALA A 343 19.92 -8.05 22.83
CA ALA A 343 21.29 -7.99 22.31
C ALA A 343 22.33 -8.22 23.42
N ARG A 344 22.15 -7.61 24.59
CA ARG A 344 23.01 -7.80 25.76
C ARG A 344 22.93 -9.21 26.34
N GLU A 345 21.73 -9.80 26.42
CA GLU A 345 21.54 -11.21 26.80
C GLU A 345 22.24 -12.14 25.83
N ARG A 346 22.04 -11.97 24.52
CA ARG A 346 22.75 -12.75 23.48
C ARG A 346 24.27 -12.59 23.60
N TYR A 347 24.75 -11.37 23.84
CA TYR A 347 26.17 -11.11 24.07
C TYR A 347 26.70 -11.86 25.30
N LEU A 348 26.00 -11.81 26.44
CA LEU A 348 26.35 -12.52 27.67
C LEU A 348 26.29 -14.05 27.50
N LEU A 349 25.28 -14.58 26.79
CA LEU A 349 25.16 -16.00 26.44
C LEU A 349 26.34 -16.51 25.61
N ASN A 350 26.85 -15.66 24.70
CA ASN A 350 27.97 -15.94 23.81
C ASN A 350 29.35 -15.64 24.44
N ASN A 351 29.40 -14.83 25.51
CA ASN A 351 30.61 -14.37 26.19
C ASN A 351 30.57 -14.67 27.70
N ARG A 352 30.45 -15.96 28.05
CA ARG A 352 30.37 -16.46 29.44
C ARG A 352 31.32 -17.64 29.71
N THR A 353 31.64 -17.87 30.97
CA THR A 353 32.15 -19.16 31.42
C THR A 353 30.99 -20.15 31.49
N VAL A 354 31.14 -21.31 30.85
CA VAL A 354 30.23 -22.44 30.95
C VAL A 354 30.86 -23.47 31.87
N ILE A 355 30.08 -23.95 32.83
CA ILE A 355 30.38 -25.14 33.64
C ILE A 355 29.27 -26.13 33.32
N VAL A 356 29.66 -27.35 32.91
CA VAL A 356 28.79 -28.52 32.81
C VAL A 356 29.07 -29.36 34.04
N GLU A 357 28.03 -29.83 34.70
CA GLU A 357 28.11 -30.60 35.95
C GLU A 357 27.58 -32.02 35.73
N TYR A 358 28.13 -32.97 36.48
CA TYR A 358 27.61 -34.33 36.58
C TYR A 358 26.30 -34.35 37.41
N PRO A 359 25.49 -35.44 37.35
CA PRO A 359 24.26 -35.55 38.14
C PRO A 359 24.45 -35.48 39.66
N ASN A 360 25.68 -35.72 40.15
CA ASN A 360 26.07 -35.58 41.55
C ASN A 360 26.52 -34.15 41.95
N GLY A 361 26.54 -33.21 41.00
CA GLY A 361 26.95 -31.82 41.19
C GLY A 361 28.45 -31.54 41.06
N THR A 362 29.29 -32.52 40.71
CA THR A 362 30.72 -32.23 40.44
C THR A 362 30.92 -31.60 39.06
N PRO A 363 31.85 -30.65 38.89
CA PRO A 363 32.04 -29.96 37.61
C PRO A 363 32.69 -30.89 36.59
N GLN A 364 31.94 -31.39 35.61
CA GLN A 364 32.45 -32.23 34.53
C GLN A 364 33.40 -31.45 33.60
N LEU A 365 33.01 -30.25 33.17
CA LEU A 365 33.69 -29.52 32.10
C LEU A 365 33.50 -28.01 32.26
N LYS A 366 34.60 -27.25 32.26
CA LYS A 366 34.61 -25.79 32.38
C LYS A 366 35.36 -25.19 31.19
N TYR A 367 34.77 -24.21 30.53
CA TYR A 367 35.41 -23.45 29.46
C TYR A 367 34.82 -22.05 29.33
N LYS A 368 35.56 -21.13 28.74
CA LYS A 368 35.04 -19.82 28.36
C LYS A 368 34.50 -19.85 26.93
N LEU A 369 33.34 -19.23 26.72
CA LEU A 369 32.87 -18.83 25.40
C LEU A 369 33.31 -17.39 25.12
N VAL A 370 33.80 -17.15 23.90
CA VAL A 370 33.99 -15.82 23.32
C VAL A 370 33.32 -15.82 21.95
N ASP A 371 32.37 -14.91 21.75
CA ASP A 371 31.52 -14.81 20.56
C ASP A 371 30.90 -16.16 20.11
N GLY A 372 30.51 -16.99 21.08
CA GLY A 372 29.88 -18.30 20.87
C GLY A 372 30.85 -19.45 20.59
N HIS A 373 32.16 -19.19 20.47
CA HIS A 373 33.19 -20.21 20.31
C HIS A 373 33.93 -20.48 21.64
N ARG A 374 34.41 -21.72 21.85
CA ARG A 374 35.23 -22.05 23.04
C ARG A 374 36.63 -21.47 22.88
N GLU A 375 37.08 -20.71 23.88
CA GLU A 375 38.30 -19.89 23.82
C GLU A 375 39.06 -19.95 25.14
N GLY A 376 40.39 -19.99 25.09
CA GLY A 376 41.25 -20.06 26.27
C GLY A 376 41.24 -21.44 26.94
N LEU A 377 41.50 -21.47 28.25
CA LEU A 377 41.63 -22.72 29.01
C LEU A 377 40.27 -23.43 29.18
N MET A 378 40.22 -24.68 28.71
CA MET A 378 39.19 -25.66 29.05
C MET A 378 39.76 -26.66 30.05
N GLN A 379 38.98 -26.96 31.09
CA GLN A 379 39.31 -27.89 32.16
C GLN A 379 38.21 -28.96 32.25
N ARG A 380 38.58 -30.21 32.54
CA ARG A 380 37.65 -31.34 32.68
C ARG A 380 38.04 -32.19 33.89
N TRP A 381 37.05 -32.63 34.64
CA TRP A 381 37.18 -33.53 35.80
C TRP A 381 36.42 -34.84 35.55
N ASP A 382 36.61 -35.81 36.44
CA ASP A 382 35.79 -37.02 36.53
C ASP A 382 34.61 -36.87 37.52
N GLU A 383 33.86 -37.94 37.74
CA GLU A 383 32.67 -37.94 38.61
C GLU A 383 33.05 -37.67 40.08
N GLU A 384 34.25 -38.09 40.48
CA GLU A 384 34.87 -37.85 41.78
C GLU A 384 35.36 -36.40 41.97
N GLY A 385 35.38 -35.59 40.90
CA GLY A 385 35.83 -34.19 40.93
C GLY A 385 37.36 -34.03 40.86
N GLN A 386 38.09 -35.06 40.46
CA GLN A 386 39.53 -35.01 40.21
C GLN A 386 39.80 -34.49 38.79
N LEU A 387 40.70 -33.51 38.67
CA LEU A 387 41.06 -32.90 37.38
C LEU A 387 41.73 -33.95 36.47
N ARG A 388 41.29 -34.04 35.21
CA ARG A 388 41.73 -35.05 34.20
C ARG A 388 42.35 -34.45 32.94
N GLU A 389 41.89 -33.28 32.51
CA GLU A 389 42.36 -32.66 31.28
C GLU A 389 42.31 -31.14 31.41
N GLU A 390 43.41 -30.48 31.02
CA GLU A 390 43.51 -29.04 30.80
C GLU A 390 43.96 -28.81 29.36
N THR A 391 43.23 -28.01 28.58
CA THR A 391 43.49 -27.79 27.15
C THR A 391 43.25 -26.32 26.80
N GLU A 392 44.23 -25.67 26.16
CA GLU A 392 44.04 -24.37 25.53
C GLU A 392 43.27 -24.51 24.18
N LEU A 393 42.26 -23.66 24.00
CA LEU A 393 41.37 -23.63 22.83
C LEU A 393 41.43 -22.27 22.12
N ILE A 394 41.42 -22.29 20.79
CA ILE A 394 41.15 -21.12 19.95
C ILE A 394 40.00 -21.45 18.98
N ARG A 395 38.95 -20.63 18.98
CA ARG A 395 37.72 -20.80 18.18
C ARG A 395 37.16 -22.24 18.17
N GLY A 396 37.19 -22.91 19.33
CA GLY A 396 36.73 -24.29 19.50
C GLY A 396 37.71 -25.40 19.10
N LYS A 397 38.92 -25.08 18.62
CA LYS A 397 39.98 -26.05 18.29
C LYS A 397 41.07 -26.04 19.36
N LYS A 398 41.65 -27.19 19.68
CA LYS A 398 42.83 -27.31 20.54
C LYS A 398 44.00 -26.55 19.93
N HIS A 399 44.53 -25.56 20.63
CA HIS A 399 45.62 -24.73 20.17
C HIS A 399 46.34 -24.11 21.37
N GLY A 400 47.64 -24.36 21.49
CA GLY A 400 48.40 -24.09 22.70
C GLY A 400 48.62 -25.37 23.53
N ARG A 401 48.85 -25.20 24.83
CA ARG A 401 49.22 -26.28 25.75
C ARG A 401 48.06 -27.21 26.08
N VAL A 402 48.40 -28.48 26.34
CA VAL A 402 47.51 -29.48 26.91
C VAL A 402 48.21 -30.27 28.00
N VAL A 403 47.48 -30.62 29.06
CA VAL A 403 47.92 -31.49 30.17
C VAL A 403 46.82 -32.50 30.47
N TYR A 404 47.19 -33.76 30.66
CA TYR A 404 46.34 -34.86 31.09
C TYR A 404 46.81 -35.39 32.44
N TYR A 405 45.88 -35.89 33.25
CA TYR A 405 46.12 -36.28 34.63
C TYR A 405 45.52 -37.66 34.97
N TYR A 406 46.27 -38.44 35.73
CA TYR A 406 45.82 -39.69 36.32
C TYR A 406 44.78 -39.46 37.43
N SER A 407 44.10 -40.53 37.85
CA SER A 407 43.15 -40.55 38.98
C SER A 407 43.78 -40.11 40.31
N ASN A 408 45.11 -40.22 40.43
CA ASN A 408 45.87 -39.76 41.60
C ASN A 408 46.29 -38.27 41.51
N GLY A 409 45.87 -37.54 40.46
CA GLY A 409 46.17 -36.12 40.26
C GLY A 409 47.58 -35.80 39.75
N LYS A 410 48.45 -36.79 39.52
CA LYS A 410 49.73 -36.59 38.82
C LYS A 410 49.50 -36.47 37.32
N LYS A 411 50.42 -35.77 36.63
CA LYS A 411 50.39 -35.68 35.17
C LYS A 411 50.57 -37.07 34.55
N GLU A 412 49.70 -37.42 33.62
CA GLU A 412 49.85 -38.55 32.71
C GLU A 412 50.70 -38.14 31.51
N MET A 413 50.34 -37.03 30.86
CA MET A 413 51.07 -36.50 29.71
C MET A 413 50.81 -35.00 29.50
N GLU A 414 51.76 -34.29 28.91
CA GLU A 414 51.57 -32.89 28.50
C GLU A 414 52.24 -32.61 27.15
N GLY A 415 51.77 -31.60 26.44
CA GLY A 415 52.32 -31.20 25.15
C GLY A 415 51.59 -30.01 24.56
N PHE A 416 51.66 -29.86 23.24
CA PHE A 416 51.02 -28.75 22.52
C PHE A 416 50.19 -29.25 21.33
N PHE A 417 49.12 -28.51 21.05
CA PHE A 417 48.32 -28.62 19.83
C PHE A 417 48.44 -27.36 18.99
N ALA A 418 48.37 -27.52 17.67
CA ALA A 418 48.14 -26.45 16.71
C ALA A 418 46.89 -26.79 15.88
N LEU A 419 45.76 -26.18 16.23
CA LEU A 419 44.46 -26.34 15.55
C LEU A 419 44.01 -27.83 15.43
N ASN A 420 44.00 -28.53 16.56
CA ASN A 420 43.75 -29.98 16.73
C ASN A 420 44.88 -30.94 16.28
N LEU A 421 45.95 -30.46 15.64
CA LEU A 421 47.11 -31.30 15.29
C LEU A 421 48.15 -31.29 16.42
N ARG A 422 48.73 -32.44 16.79
CA ARG A 422 49.81 -32.49 17.78
C ARG A 422 51.02 -31.72 17.26
N ALA A 423 51.63 -30.89 18.10
CA ALA A 423 52.79 -30.08 17.76
C ALA A 423 53.80 -30.04 18.90
N GLY A 424 55.07 -29.83 18.56
CA GLY A 424 56.15 -29.64 19.52
C GLY A 424 56.46 -30.90 20.34
N ILE A 425 57.02 -30.68 21.52
CA ILE A 425 57.39 -31.77 22.44
C ILE A 425 56.17 -32.20 23.25
N TRP A 426 55.99 -33.51 23.37
CA TRP A 426 55.00 -34.18 24.19
C TRP A 426 55.72 -35.10 25.17
N LEU A 427 55.46 -34.93 26.46
CA LEU A 427 56.03 -35.71 27.55
C LEU A 427 54.95 -36.58 28.18
N GLY A 428 55.32 -37.77 28.64
CA GLY A 428 54.45 -38.67 29.40
C GLY A 428 55.18 -39.26 30.59
N TRP A 429 54.42 -39.56 31.65
CA TRP A 429 54.90 -40.11 32.91
C TRP A 429 54.10 -41.36 33.29
N HIS A 430 54.66 -42.20 34.15
CA HIS A 430 53.93 -43.29 34.80
C HIS A 430 53.14 -42.76 36.02
N GLU A 431 52.22 -43.56 36.58
CA GLU A 431 51.41 -43.17 37.75
C GLU A 431 52.24 -42.88 39.02
N ASP A 432 53.48 -43.37 39.10
CA ASP A 432 54.41 -43.03 40.18
C ASP A 432 55.01 -41.61 40.02
N GLY A 433 54.96 -41.03 38.82
CA GLY A 433 55.54 -39.74 38.45
C GLY A 433 56.91 -39.85 37.74
N SER A 434 57.41 -41.07 37.49
CA SER A 434 58.62 -41.28 36.70
C SER A 434 58.38 -40.97 35.22
N PRO A 435 59.36 -40.44 34.47
CA PRO A 435 59.21 -40.23 33.03
C PRO A 435 58.97 -41.56 32.30
N SER A 436 57.98 -41.59 31.40
CA SER A 436 57.61 -42.76 30.60
C SER A 436 58.03 -42.60 29.14
N PHE A 437 57.74 -41.44 28.55
CA PHE A 437 58.15 -41.15 27.18
C PHE A 437 58.32 -39.65 26.90
N ARG A 438 59.04 -39.37 25.81
CA ARG A 438 59.13 -38.07 25.17
C ARG A 438 58.91 -38.26 23.66
N THR A 439 58.04 -37.46 23.06
CA THR A 439 57.79 -37.46 21.61
C THR A 439 57.92 -36.05 21.07
N GLU A 440 58.27 -35.93 19.80
CA GLU A 440 58.32 -34.66 19.07
C GLU A 440 57.40 -34.77 17.86
N TYR A 441 56.47 -33.81 17.72
CA TYR A 441 55.58 -33.70 16.58
C TYR A 441 55.89 -32.44 15.75
N ARG A 442 55.92 -32.60 14.43
CA ARG A 442 56.08 -31.51 13.45
C ARG A 442 54.97 -31.62 12.43
N GLU A 443 54.22 -30.54 12.21
CA GLU A 443 53.08 -30.47 11.27
C GLU A 443 51.99 -31.56 11.50
N GLY A 444 51.87 -32.08 12.72
CA GLY A 444 50.97 -33.19 13.07
C GLY A 444 51.59 -34.58 12.97
N GLU A 445 52.74 -34.73 12.30
CA GLU A 445 53.46 -36.01 12.20
C GLU A 445 54.41 -36.25 13.38
N LEU A 446 54.53 -37.52 13.79
CA LEU A 446 55.54 -37.96 14.76
C LEU A 446 56.94 -37.92 14.10
N HIS A 447 57.84 -37.14 14.67
CA HIS A 447 59.22 -36.95 14.20
C HIS A 447 60.21 -37.83 14.97
N THR A 448 60.16 -37.76 16.31
CA THR A 448 60.94 -38.62 17.22
C THR A 448 60.07 -39.13 18.36
N TRP A 449 60.37 -40.33 18.83
CA TRP A 449 59.85 -40.93 20.05
C TRP A 449 61.01 -41.46 20.88
N GLU A 450 60.96 -41.26 22.18
CA GLU A 450 61.90 -41.76 23.18
C GLU A 450 61.08 -42.36 24.30
N GLN A 451 61.38 -43.61 24.66
CA GLN A 451 60.75 -44.32 25.77
C GLN A 451 61.78 -44.49 26.89
N PHE A 452 61.41 -44.15 28.12
CA PHE A 452 62.25 -44.34 29.30
C PHE A 452 61.87 -45.67 29.98
N GLY A 453 62.86 -46.43 30.42
CA GLY A 453 62.66 -47.65 31.22
C GLY A 453 62.84 -47.38 32.71
N GLU A 454 62.31 -48.27 33.54
CA GLU A 454 62.43 -48.25 35.01
C GLU A 454 63.90 -48.27 35.50
N ASP A 455 64.84 -48.72 34.66
CA ASP A 455 66.28 -48.74 34.94
C ASP A 455 67.03 -47.44 34.56
N GLY A 456 66.30 -46.40 34.17
CA GLY A 456 66.85 -45.09 33.78
C GLY A 456 67.46 -45.05 32.38
N LYS A 457 67.41 -46.14 31.60
CA LYS A 457 67.85 -46.13 30.20
C LYS A 457 66.71 -45.67 29.30
N SER A 458 67.01 -44.85 28.28
CA SER A 458 66.05 -44.51 27.23
C SER A 458 66.29 -45.28 25.93
N ARG A 459 65.22 -45.47 25.16
CA ARG A 459 65.25 -46.02 23.80
C ARG A 459 64.63 -45.01 22.85
N THR A 460 65.41 -44.48 21.91
CA THR A 460 64.93 -43.53 20.89
C THR A 460 64.56 -44.25 19.60
N TYR A 461 63.34 -44.02 19.14
CA TYR A 461 62.78 -44.45 17.86
C TYR A 461 62.50 -43.19 17.01
N GLY A 462 63.33 -42.93 16.00
CA GLY A 462 63.09 -41.86 15.02
C GLY A 462 62.28 -42.36 13.81
N LYS A 463 62.04 -41.46 12.83
CA LYS A 463 61.62 -41.87 11.47
C LYS A 463 62.66 -42.84 10.88
N VAL A 464 62.39 -44.14 11.00
CA VAL A 464 63.10 -45.17 10.24
C VAL A 464 62.80 -44.91 8.78
N LYS A 465 63.79 -44.48 7.99
CA LYS A 465 63.71 -44.58 6.53
C LYS A 465 63.39 -46.04 6.21
N ASN A 466 62.27 -46.29 5.53
CA ASN A 466 61.89 -47.64 5.09
C ASN A 466 63.10 -48.31 4.44
N ARG A 467 63.45 -49.51 4.93
CA ARG A 467 64.60 -50.28 4.42
C ARG A 467 64.30 -50.97 3.07
N PHE A 468 63.25 -50.52 2.40
CA PHE A 468 62.85 -50.85 1.04
C PHE A 468 62.79 -49.53 0.29
N GLY A 469 63.76 -49.32 -0.61
CA GLY A 469 63.98 -48.03 -1.27
C GLY A 469 63.34 -47.93 -2.65
N ALA A 470 63.01 -46.70 -3.00
CA ALA A 470 63.21 -46.08 -4.30
C ALA A 470 63.45 -44.58 -4.05
#